data_AF-A0A8H9FRA3-F1
#
_entry.id   AF-A0A8H9FRA3-F1
#
_cell.length_a   1.000
_cell.length_b   1.000
_cell.length_c   1.000
_cell.angle_alpha   90.00
_cell.angle_beta   90.00
_cell.angle_gamma   90.00
#
_symmetry.space_group_name_H-M   'P 1'
#
loop_
_entity.id
_entity.type
_entity.pdbx_description
1 polymer ?
#
loop_
_entity_poly.entity_id
_entity_poly.type
_entity_poly.pdbx_seq_one_letter_code
_entity_poly.pdbx_strand_id
1 'polypeptide(L)'
;MLVLVYVGAIVVLVLFALMLTRAPIGPDRAHEVPWWRRVLAALAGAATSALLLIALLPLAGDAVERREVTNAAVATELFGTWVWPFEALSVLLLAALVAALAVSRSGRDRSSTDRPLARLGHVVPAEGRSDVSQTGNKSKHGGAS
;
A
#
# COMPACT_ATOMS: atom_id res chain seq x y z
N MET A 1 12.82 20.10 18.73
CA MET A 1 13.04 18.79 18.06
C MET A 1 11.79 18.29 17.34
N LEU A 2 10.63 18.20 18.02
CA LEU A 2 9.38 17.67 17.43
C LEU A 2 8.98 18.34 16.11
N VAL A 3 9.09 19.67 16.01
CA VAL A 3 8.75 20.40 14.78
C VAL A 3 9.61 19.94 13.59
N LEU A 4 10.93 19.80 13.76
CA LEU A 4 11.84 19.41 12.68
C LEU A 4 11.56 17.99 12.19
N VAL A 5 11.36 17.05 13.11
CA VAL A 5 11.11 15.64 12.75
C VAL A 5 9.71 15.47 12.17
N TYR A 6 8.69 16.03 12.84
CA TYR A 6 7.31 15.86 12.42
C TYR A 6 7.01 16.63 11.13
N VAL A 7 7.20 17.95 11.15
CA VAL A 7 6.84 18.78 10.00
C VAL A 7 7.90 18.65 8.91
N GLY A 8 9.19 18.68 9.27
CA GLY A 8 10.28 18.74 8.29
C GLY A 8 10.54 17.42 7.56
N ALA A 9 10.46 16.29 8.26
CA ALA A 9 10.72 14.97 7.65
C ALA A 9 9.44 14.20 7.34
N ILE A 10 8.62 13.91 8.36
CA ILE A 10 7.48 12.99 8.23
C ILE A 10 6.39 13.59 7.34
N VAL A 11 5.90 14.80 7.65
CA VAL A 11 4.81 15.43 6.90
C VAL A 11 5.23 15.69 5.46
N VAL A 12 6.43 16.23 5.22
CA VAL A 12 6.94 16.45 3.84
C VAL A 12 7.06 15.14 3.07
N LEU A 13 7.55 14.05 3.68
CA LEU A 13 7.61 12.74 3.04
C LEU A 13 6.21 12.22 2.65
N VAL A 14 5.25 12.32 3.57
CA VAL A 14 3.85 11.90 3.32
C VAL A 14 3.23 12.74 2.21
N LEU A 15 3.41 14.07 2.25
CA LEU A 15 2.90 14.95 1.20
C LEU A 15 3.53 14.64 -0.15
N PHE A 16 4.84 14.39 -0.21
CA PHE A 16 5.51 13.99 -1.44
C PHE A 16 4.94 12.66 -1.98
N ALA A 17 4.78 11.66 -1.12
CA ALA A 17 4.16 10.38 -1.49
C ALA A 17 2.72 10.56 -2.00
N LEU A 18 1.90 11.38 -1.33
CA LEU A 18 0.53 11.68 -1.75
C LEU A 18 0.48 12.45 -3.09
N MET A 19 1.41 13.38 -3.32
CA MET A 19 1.53 14.09 -4.59
C MET A 19 1.91 13.16 -5.74
N LEU A 20 2.79 12.18 -5.49
CA LEU A 20 3.11 11.13 -6.46
C LEU A 20 1.93 10.17 -6.68
N THR A 21 1.14 9.88 -5.64
CA THR A 21 0.02 8.93 -5.67
C THR A 21 -1.29 9.62 -6.08
N ARG A 22 -1.25 10.58 -7.02
CA ARG A 22 -2.40 11.39 -7.46
C ARG A 22 -3.67 10.53 -7.60
N ALA A 23 -4.48 10.48 -6.54
CA ALA A 23 -5.64 9.63 -6.46
C ALA A 23 -6.78 10.33 -7.19
N PRO A 24 -7.43 9.70 -8.18
CA PRO A 24 -8.62 10.26 -8.80
C PRO A 24 -9.70 10.42 -7.73
N ILE A 25 -9.99 11.66 -7.34
CA ILE A 25 -11.04 11.98 -6.36
C ILE A 25 -12.37 11.96 -7.10
N GLY A 26 -12.82 10.77 -7.49
CA GLY A 26 -14.20 10.52 -7.89
C GLY A 26 -14.99 10.04 -6.67
N PRO A 27 -16.25 10.47 -6.46
CA PRO A 27 -17.07 9.94 -5.38
C PRO A 27 -17.31 8.45 -5.61
N ASP A 28 -16.56 7.63 -4.87
CA ASP A 28 -16.64 6.19 -4.94
C ASP A 28 -17.82 5.71 -4.08
N ARG A 29 -19.01 5.66 -4.69
CA ARG A 29 -20.27 5.21 -4.04
C ARG A 29 -20.26 3.72 -3.67
N ALA A 30 -19.18 2.99 -3.97
CA ALA A 30 -19.03 1.59 -3.59
C ALA A 30 -18.73 1.37 -2.09
N HIS A 31 -18.34 2.43 -1.35
CA HIS A 31 -17.93 2.34 0.05
C HIS A 31 -18.90 3.04 1.03
N GLU A 32 -20.21 2.97 0.76
CA GLU A 32 -21.21 3.53 1.67
C GLU A 32 -21.19 2.81 3.03
N VAL A 33 -20.60 3.48 4.02
CA VAL A 33 -20.57 2.97 5.39
C VAL A 33 -21.98 3.09 5.97
N PRO A 34 -22.63 1.99 6.39
CA PRO A 34 -23.98 2.04 6.92
C PRO A 34 -24.05 2.92 8.17
N TRP A 35 -25.11 3.71 8.29
CA TRP A 35 -25.26 4.74 9.34
C TRP A 35 -25.08 4.18 10.76
N TRP A 36 -25.55 2.96 11.02
CA TRP A 36 -25.37 2.24 12.28
C TRP A 36 -23.88 2.08 12.66
N ARG A 37 -22.99 1.77 11.70
CA ARG A 37 -21.56 1.63 11.96
C ARG A 37 -20.92 2.98 12.29
N ARG A 38 -21.40 4.07 11.71
CA ARG A 38 -20.96 5.44 12.03
C ARG A 38 -21.37 5.81 13.46
N VAL A 39 -22.59 5.46 13.86
CA VAL A 39 -23.10 5.65 15.23
C VAL A 39 -22.29 4.80 16.22
N LEU A 40 -22.02 3.54 15.89
CA LEU A 40 -21.24 2.65 16.76
C LEU A 40 -19.80 3.15 16.92
N ALA A 41 -19.16 3.61 15.84
CA ALA A 41 -17.81 4.19 15.90
C ALA A 41 -17.78 5.49 16.72
N ALA A 42 -18.79 6.36 16.55
CA ALA A 42 -18.92 7.57 17.35
C ALA A 42 -19.13 7.25 18.83
N LEU A 43 -19.99 6.28 19.14
CA LEU A 43 -20.24 5.82 20.51
C LEU A 43 -18.98 5.19 21.13
N ALA A 44 -18.23 4.38 20.38
CA ALA A 44 -16.97 3.81 20.84
C ALA A 44 -15.91 4.88 21.12
N GLY A 45 -15.79 5.88 20.23
CA GLY A 45 -14.90 7.03 20.44
C GLY A 45 -15.30 7.84 21.67
N ALA A 46 -16.59 8.15 21.81
CA ALA A 46 -17.12 8.87 22.96
C ALA A 46 -16.93 8.10 24.27
N ALA A 47 -17.20 6.80 24.27
CA ALA A 47 -17.00 5.93 25.43
C ALA A 47 -15.52 5.85 25.83
N THR A 48 -14.62 5.74 24.86
CA THR A 48 -13.17 5.72 25.10
C THR A 48 -12.70 7.05 25.67
N SER A 49 -13.12 8.18 25.09
CA SER A 49 -12.82 9.51 25.64
C SER A 49 -13.39 9.69 27.04
N ALA A 50 -14.64 9.28 27.29
CA ALA A 50 -15.26 9.37 28.61
C ALA A 50 -14.50 8.51 29.64
N LEU A 51 -14.10 7.29 29.27
CA LEU A 51 -13.30 6.42 30.13
C LEU A 51 -11.95 7.05 30.48
N LEU A 52 -11.25 7.62 29.48
CA LEU A 52 -9.99 8.34 29.70
C LEU A 52 -10.19 9.55 30.61
N LEU A 53 -11.28 10.31 30.43
CA LEU A 53 -11.60 11.45 31.28
C LEU A 53 -11.87 11.01 32.72
N ILE A 54 -12.72 10.00 32.94
CA ILE A 54 -13.01 9.47 34.28
C ILE A 54 -11.72 8.95 34.95
N ALA A 55 -10.85 8.30 34.19
CA ALA A 55 -9.59 7.77 34.71
C ALA A 55 -8.56 8.86 35.03
N LEU A 56 -8.49 9.93 34.21
CA LEU A 56 -7.41 10.92 34.28
C LEU A 56 -7.79 12.18 35.07
N LEU A 57 -9.08 12.53 35.14
CA LEU A 57 -9.56 13.72 35.86
C LEU A 57 -9.20 13.71 37.37
N PRO A 58 -9.20 12.56 38.07
CA PRO A 58 -8.74 12.50 39.47
C PRO A 58 -7.23 12.75 39.63
N LEU A 59 -6.42 12.48 38.60
CA LEU A 59 -4.96 12.67 38.62
C LEU A 59 -4.56 14.11 38.26
N ALA A 60 -5.48 14.91 37.72
CA ALA A 60 -5.20 16.26 37.24
C ALA A 60 -4.94 17.28 38.36
N GLY A 61 -5.27 16.96 39.61
CA GLY A 61 -5.17 17.87 40.76
C GLY A 61 -3.83 17.83 41.50
N ASP A 62 -2.97 16.85 41.26
CA ASP A 62 -1.67 16.78 41.93
C ASP A 62 -0.73 17.84 41.37
N ALA A 63 -0.22 18.70 42.26
CA ALA A 63 0.77 19.71 41.92
C ALA A 63 2.10 19.01 41.62
N VAL A 64 2.34 18.68 40.36
CA VAL A 64 3.60 18.11 39.91
C VAL A 64 4.67 19.20 39.94
N GLU A 65 5.70 18.99 40.76
CA GLU A 65 6.87 19.87 40.80
C GLU A 65 7.57 19.82 39.43
N ARG A 66 7.54 20.95 38.72
CA ARG A 66 8.12 21.06 37.38
C ARG A 66 9.64 21.06 37.50
N ARG A 67 10.25 19.89 37.37
CA ARG A 67 11.70 19.77 37.22
C ARG A 67 12.12 20.38 35.88
N GLU A 68 13.03 21.34 35.91
CA GLU A 68 13.71 21.79 34.69
C GLU A 68 14.64 20.67 34.22
N VAL A 69 14.19 19.96 33.18
CA VAL A 69 14.98 18.93 32.53
C VAL A 69 15.83 19.58 31.45
N THR A 70 17.15 19.57 31.64
CA THR A 70 18.09 20.08 30.65
C THR A 70 18.36 19.04 29.56
N ASN A 71 18.70 19.48 28.35
CA ASN A 71 19.07 18.57 27.25
C ASN A 71 20.24 17.65 27.62
N ALA A 72 21.17 18.13 28.44
CA ALA A 72 22.30 17.34 28.94
C ALA A 72 21.84 16.19 29.84
N ALA A 73 20.87 16.43 30.72
CA ALA A 73 20.31 15.38 31.58
C ALA A 73 19.61 14.29 30.75
N VAL A 74 18.86 14.68 29.72
CA VAL A 74 18.22 13.72 28.78
C VAL A 74 19.26 12.90 28.03
N ALA A 75 20.33 13.53 27.54
CA ALA A 75 21.39 12.83 26.83
C ALA A 75 22.10 11.80 27.72
N THR A 76 22.40 12.16 28.97
CA THR A 76 23.05 11.25 29.93
C THR A 76 22.18 10.03 30.25
N GLU A 77 20.87 10.21 30.44
CA GLU A 77 19.93 9.09 30.62
C GLU A 77 19.79 8.25 29.36
N LEU A 78 19.74 8.89 28.19
CA LEU A 78 19.57 8.22 26.90
C LEU A 78 20.75 7.30 26.57
N PHE A 79 21.98 7.76 26.81
CA PHE A 79 23.20 7.02 26.54
C PHE A 79 23.70 6.18 27.73
N GLY A 80 23.15 6.40 28.93
CA GLY A 80 23.41 5.58 30.11
C GLY A 80 22.40 4.45 30.24
N THR A 81 21.25 4.75 30.85
CA THR A 81 20.19 3.78 31.16
C THR A 81 19.54 3.20 29.89
N TRP A 82 19.38 4.02 28.84
CA TRP A 82 18.63 3.68 27.63
C TRP A 82 19.49 3.28 26.42
N VAL A 83 20.71 2.80 26.65
CA VAL A 83 21.62 2.40 25.57
C VAL A 83 21.06 1.29 24.67
N TRP A 84 20.43 0.27 25.26
CA TRP A 84 19.81 -0.85 24.54
C TRP A 84 18.71 -0.41 23.56
N PRO A 85 17.69 0.35 23.98
CA PRO A 85 16.67 0.85 23.06
C PRO A 85 17.23 1.84 22.03
N PHE A 86 18.24 2.63 22.37
CA PHE A 86 18.92 3.50 21.39
C PHE A 86 19.61 2.70 20.28
N GLU A 87 20.28 1.60 20.63
CA GLU A 87 20.93 0.71 19.66
C GLU A 87 19.89 0.05 18.74
N ALA A 88 18.79 -0.47 19.32
CA ALA A 88 17.69 -1.06 18.55
C ALA A 88 17.06 -0.05 17.57
N LEU A 89 16.86 1.20 18.00
CA LEU A 89 16.38 2.29 17.13
C LEU A 89 17.35 2.58 15.99
N SER A 90 18.66 2.57 16.25
CA SER A 90 19.69 2.82 15.24
C SER A 90 19.70 1.73 14.16
N VAL A 91 19.63 0.46 14.57
CA VAL A 91 19.53 -0.67 13.64
C VAL A 91 18.20 -0.64 12.87
N LEU A 92 17.09 -0.27 13.53
CA LEU A 92 15.79 -0.11 12.88
C LEU A 92 15.81 0.98 11.81
N LEU A 93 16.44 2.14 12.08
CA LEU A 93 16.59 3.22 11.10
C LEU A 93 17.48 2.79 9.93
N LEU A 94 18.58 2.08 10.21
CA LEU A 94 19.42 1.50 9.17
C LEU A 94 18.65 0.51 8.29
N ALA A 95 17.90 -0.40 8.90
CA ALA A 95 17.06 -1.37 8.20
C ALA A 95 15.99 -0.67 7.34
N ALA A 96 15.35 0.39 7.86
CA ALA A 96 14.39 1.19 7.11
C ALA A 96 15.01 1.86 5.88
N LEU A 97 16.22 2.41 6.02
CA LEU A 97 16.95 3.01 4.90
C LEU A 97 17.28 1.97 3.81
N VAL A 98 17.78 0.80 4.21
CA VAL A 98 18.08 -0.31 3.29
C VAL A 98 16.82 -0.80 2.59
N ALA A 99 15.72 -0.97 3.33
CA ALA A 99 14.43 -1.40 2.78
C ALA A 99 13.88 -0.38 1.75
N ALA A 100 13.91 0.91 2.08
CA ALA A 100 13.48 1.97 1.16
C ALA A 100 14.33 1.99 -0.13
N LEU A 101 15.66 1.82 0.00
CA LEU A 101 16.57 1.77 -1.14
C LEU A 101 16.38 0.52 -2.02
N ALA A 102 16.15 -0.64 -1.41
CA ALA A 102 15.88 -1.89 -2.11
C ALA A 102 14.58 -1.79 -2.95
N VAL A 103 13.51 -1.25 -2.36
CA VAL A 103 12.23 -1.00 -3.06
C VAL A 103 12.43 -0.02 -4.22
N SER A 104 13.17 1.07 -4.01
CA SER A 104 13.44 2.09 -5.04
C SER A 104 14.22 1.54 -6.25
N ARG A 105 15.11 0.56 -6.04
CA ARG A 105 15.95 -0.01 -7.12
C ARG A 105 15.25 -1.09 -7.94
N SER A 106 14.30 -1.82 -7.36
CA SER A 106 13.65 -2.99 -7.97
C SER A 106 12.77 -2.68 -9.21
N GLY A 107 12.57 -1.40 -9.54
CA GLY A 107 11.78 -0.98 -10.70
C GLY A 107 12.48 -1.06 -12.06
N ARG A 108 13.81 -1.24 -12.13
CA ARG A 108 14.59 -1.09 -13.38
C ARG A 108 14.96 -2.37 -14.13
N ASP A 109 14.86 -3.56 -13.52
CA ASP A 109 15.53 -4.77 -14.05
C ASP A 109 14.64 -5.73 -14.84
N ARG A 110 13.36 -5.40 -15.09
CA ARG A 110 12.39 -6.32 -15.76
C ARG A 110 12.23 -6.14 -17.28
N SER A 111 12.99 -5.26 -17.93
CA SER A 111 12.75 -4.91 -19.35
C SER A 111 13.68 -5.54 -20.38
N SER A 112 14.70 -6.31 -19.98
CA SER A 112 15.75 -6.79 -20.90
C SER A 112 15.84 -8.30 -21.12
N THR A 113 15.04 -9.13 -20.43
CA THR A 113 15.19 -10.61 -20.50
C THR A 113 14.14 -11.32 -21.38
N ASP A 114 13.09 -10.63 -21.84
CA ASP A 114 11.91 -11.28 -22.45
C ASP A 114 11.69 -10.96 -23.95
N ARG A 115 12.73 -11.11 -24.78
CA ARG A 115 12.56 -11.18 -26.25
C ARG A 115 13.36 -12.32 -26.92
N PRO A 116 12.89 -13.57 -26.81
CA PRO A 116 13.21 -14.57 -27.85
C PRO A 116 12.00 -15.17 -28.61
N LEU A 117 10.75 -14.91 -28.22
CA LEU A 117 9.62 -15.71 -28.74
C LEU A 117 8.74 -15.04 -29.80
N ALA A 118 8.93 -13.74 -30.09
CA ALA A 118 8.19 -13.04 -31.15
C ALA A 118 8.64 -13.40 -32.59
N ARG A 119 9.66 -14.26 -32.75
CA ARG A 119 10.17 -14.70 -34.07
C ARG A 119 9.72 -16.10 -34.50
N LEU A 120 8.91 -16.81 -33.71
CA LEU A 120 8.53 -18.21 -34.00
C LEU A 120 7.08 -18.38 -34.51
N GLY A 121 6.36 -17.29 -34.80
CA GLY A 121 4.96 -17.32 -35.21
C GLY A 121 4.69 -17.16 -36.71
N HIS A 122 5.71 -17.05 -37.56
CA HIS A 122 5.52 -16.89 -39.01
C HIS A 122 5.97 -18.15 -39.77
N VAL A 123 5.22 -19.24 -39.57
CA VAL A 123 5.25 -20.41 -40.45
C VAL A 123 3.95 -20.43 -41.26
N VAL A 124 4.10 -20.25 -42.56
CA VAL A 124 3.06 -20.21 -43.61
C VAL A 124 2.51 -21.62 -43.84
N PRO A 125 1.18 -21.87 -43.84
CA PRO A 125 0.64 -23.11 -44.36
C PRO A 125 0.42 -22.98 -45.87
N ALA A 126 1.25 -23.70 -46.63
CA ALA A 126 1.04 -23.96 -48.04
C ALA A 126 0.72 -25.46 -48.21
N GLU A 127 -0.56 -25.81 -48.30
CA GLU A 127 -1.08 -27.10 -48.80
C GLU A 127 -2.61 -27.04 -48.69
N GLY A 128 -3.44 -27.54 -49.59
CA GLY A 128 -3.21 -28.37 -50.74
C GLY A 128 -4.58 -28.63 -51.37
N ARG A 129 -4.68 -28.25 -52.65
CA ARG A 129 -5.78 -28.46 -53.59
C ARG A 129 -6.26 -29.93 -53.58
N SER A 130 -7.56 -30.16 -53.36
CA SER A 130 -8.24 -31.40 -53.74
C SER A 130 -9.58 -31.07 -54.40
N ASP A 131 -9.45 -30.69 -55.66
CA ASP A 131 -10.49 -30.84 -56.68
C ASP A 131 -10.64 -32.33 -57.02
N VAL A 132 -11.85 -32.72 -57.43
CA VAL A 132 -12.20 -33.90 -58.25
C VAL A 132 -12.35 -35.25 -57.52
N SER A 133 -13.61 -35.66 -57.32
CA SER A 133 -14.22 -36.83 -57.99
C SER A 133 -15.70 -36.90 -57.60
N GLN A 134 -16.61 -36.50 -58.48
CA GLN A 134 -17.45 -37.47 -59.22
C GLN A 134 -17.86 -38.71 -58.41
N THR A 135 -19.14 -38.74 -58.01
CA THR A 135 -20.07 -39.88 -58.10
C THR A 135 -21.45 -39.24 -57.86
N GLY A 136 -22.29 -38.97 -58.86
CA GLY A 136 -22.75 -39.96 -59.82
C GLY A 136 -23.74 -40.91 -59.16
N ASN A 137 -24.88 -40.40 -58.63
CA ASN A 137 -26.02 -41.30 -58.39
C ASN A 137 -27.37 -40.61 -58.62
N LYS A 138 -28.04 -41.15 -59.63
CA LYS A 138 -29.42 -40.92 -60.02
C LYS A 138 -30.36 -41.70 -59.07
N SER A 139 -31.40 -41.04 -58.59
CA SER A 139 -32.72 -41.66 -58.41
C SER A 139 -33.75 -40.54 -58.39
N LYS A 140 -34.39 -40.19 -59.51
CA LYS A 140 -35.69 -40.74 -59.95
C LYS A 140 -36.66 -40.99 -58.77
N HIS A 141 -37.63 -40.10 -58.62
CA HIS A 141 -39.10 -40.30 -58.61
C HIS A 141 -39.68 -38.87 -58.63
N GLY A 142 -40.41 -38.43 -59.65
CA GLY A 142 -41.81 -38.78 -59.92
C GLY A 142 -42.67 -38.14 -58.83
N GLY A 143 -43.49 -37.12 -59.03
CA GLY A 143 -44.40 -36.80 -60.13
C GLY A 143 -45.76 -36.46 -59.50
N ALA A 144 -46.51 -35.56 -60.15
CA ALA A 144 -47.86 -35.09 -59.77
C ALA A 144 -47.96 -34.25 -58.49
N SER A 145 -48.81 -33.25 -58.36
CA SER A 145 -49.62 -32.43 -59.26
C SER A 145 -50.13 -31.29 -58.38
#